data_AF-A0A2D5LVN7-F1
#
_entry.id   AF-A0A2D5LVN7-F1
#
_cell.length_a   1.000
_cell.length_b   1.000
_cell.length_c   1.000
_cell.angle_alpha   90.00
_cell.angle_beta   90.00
_cell.angle_gamma   90.00
#
_symmetry.space_group_name_H-M   'P 1'
#
loop_
_entity.id
_entity.type
_entity.pdbx_description
1 polymer ?
#
loop_
_entity_poly.entity_id
_entity_poly.type
_entity_poly.pdbx_seq_one_letter_code
_entity_poly.pdbx_strand_id
1 'polypeptide(L)'
;MNKAIIILPTDSIIFTSWIKSKIEKKFINSIFFFIDQHLYLSKREIIKKINQIIKEENIDISFFQGDYLSLIDYNFIYNIQTNKKIFYLTDDFDMHEVNAHTALSCDSIVTCCPISVLKYEEKQLNAQFIFHESDSKVFKNLNIKKDIDVLFFGSLKATRAKYINKLNDSKINFKMVGPINENGALVSNQELNHFINRSKIVINFSSTGNKNKFYSHQTYPFNYLYPKGRVMIAGLCGSLCISEYAPAHKIIFSKDTLPEFKNPDDMIDKITNILKDNDQLKYQTEKFEKECQFYSDDNYFKQILEKAENESHFKKITKLPFWYIRAFNLKNIRLYGRTKFLKSYLKNTYENILDLLKFNNYLNFLIIFEHIIYLPIIITKILLKKLKIEKL
;
A
#
# COMPACT_ATOMS: atom_id res chain seq x y z
N MET A 1 22.70 8.93 -14.85
CA MET A 1 21.23 8.78 -14.70
C MET A 1 21.00 7.85 -13.53
N ASN A 2 20.25 8.28 -12.52
CA ASN A 2 20.04 7.46 -11.32
C ASN A 2 19.07 6.32 -11.66
N LYS A 3 19.55 5.08 -11.60
CA LYS A 3 18.71 3.88 -11.63
C LYS A 3 18.31 3.53 -10.20
N ALA A 4 17.11 3.00 -10.04
CA ALA A 4 16.66 2.41 -8.79
C ALA A 4 16.21 0.96 -9.03
N ILE A 5 16.30 0.14 -8.00
CA ILE A 5 15.68 -1.18 -7.97
C ILE A 5 14.47 -1.16 -7.03
N ILE A 6 13.32 -1.61 -7.51
CA ILE A 6 12.09 -1.72 -6.74
C ILE A 6 11.84 -3.20 -6.47
N ILE A 7 11.90 -3.59 -5.21
CA ILE A 7 11.77 -4.98 -4.78
C ILE A 7 10.37 -5.16 -4.20
N LEU A 8 9.55 -5.92 -4.92
CA LEU A 8 8.14 -6.18 -4.61
C LEU A 8 7.93 -7.66 -4.31
N PRO A 9 7.05 -8.03 -3.36
CA PRO A 9 6.70 -9.42 -3.08
C PRO A 9 6.08 -10.15 -4.28
N THR A 10 5.28 -9.45 -5.09
CA THR A 10 4.49 -10.03 -6.19
C THR A 10 4.19 -8.98 -7.26
N ASP A 11 3.99 -9.43 -8.49
CA ASP A 11 3.54 -8.56 -9.59
C ASP A 11 2.01 -8.44 -9.60
N SER A 12 1.50 -7.35 -9.01
CA SER A 12 0.09 -7.00 -9.08
C SER A 12 -0.07 -5.86 -10.07
N ILE A 13 -0.61 -6.15 -11.26
CA ILE A 13 -0.73 -5.20 -12.40
C ILE A 13 -1.17 -3.79 -11.95
N ILE A 14 -2.25 -3.70 -11.16
CA ILE A 14 -2.80 -2.40 -10.73
C ILE A 14 -1.84 -1.69 -9.77
N PHE A 15 -1.37 -2.38 -8.74
CA PHE A 15 -0.51 -1.80 -7.70
C PHE A 15 0.88 -1.43 -8.24
N THR A 16 1.50 -2.37 -8.98
CA THR A 16 2.78 -2.17 -9.65
C THR A 16 2.72 -0.97 -10.58
N SER A 17 1.61 -0.75 -11.30
CA SER A 17 1.48 0.37 -12.24
C SER A 17 1.58 1.74 -11.57
N TRP A 18 1.01 1.92 -10.39
CA TRP A 18 1.08 3.18 -9.64
C TRP A 18 2.48 3.45 -9.10
N ILE A 19 3.12 2.43 -8.50
CA ILE A 19 4.51 2.55 -8.04
C ILE A 19 5.42 2.87 -9.24
N LYS A 20 5.23 2.17 -10.36
CA LYS A 20 6.01 2.37 -11.57
C LYS A 20 5.87 3.80 -12.09
N SER A 21 4.65 4.27 -12.33
CA SER A 21 4.43 5.65 -12.80
C SER A 21 5.08 6.68 -11.88
N LYS A 22 4.97 6.48 -10.56
CA LYS A 22 5.53 7.38 -9.55
C LYS A 22 7.06 7.38 -9.53
N ILE A 23 7.70 6.21 -9.48
CA ILE A 23 9.15 6.07 -9.37
C ILE A 23 9.85 6.52 -10.67
N GLU A 24 9.26 6.22 -11.83
CA GLU A 24 9.80 6.60 -13.14
C GLU A 24 9.80 8.12 -13.40
N LYS A 25 9.08 8.91 -12.60
CA LYS A 25 9.18 10.39 -12.65
C LYS A 25 10.55 10.91 -12.24
N LYS A 26 11.31 10.17 -11.42
CA LYS A 26 12.69 10.55 -11.00
C LYS A 26 13.75 9.58 -11.50
N PHE A 27 13.47 8.27 -11.46
CA PHE A 27 14.43 7.23 -11.83
C PHE A 27 14.09 6.62 -13.19
N ILE A 28 14.77 7.10 -14.23
CA ILE A 28 14.62 6.56 -15.58
C ILE A 28 15.27 5.17 -15.63
N ASN A 29 14.62 4.21 -16.28
CA ASN A 29 15.07 2.82 -16.41
C ASN A 29 15.21 2.06 -15.09
N SER A 30 14.27 2.27 -14.17
CA SER A 30 14.21 1.53 -12.91
C SER A 30 13.91 0.04 -13.10
N ILE A 31 14.51 -0.82 -12.27
CA ILE A 31 14.36 -2.27 -12.33
C ILE A 31 13.31 -2.74 -11.33
N PHE A 32 12.30 -3.46 -11.80
CA PHE A 32 11.31 -4.11 -10.93
C PHE A 32 11.69 -5.57 -10.70
N PHE A 33 11.87 -5.95 -9.43
CA PHE A 33 12.21 -7.30 -9.02
C PHE A 33 11.07 -7.89 -8.18
N PHE A 34 10.44 -8.95 -8.68
CA PHE A 34 9.32 -9.61 -8.03
C PHE A 34 9.75 -10.90 -7.34
N ILE A 35 9.65 -10.95 -6.02
CA ILE A 35 10.19 -12.06 -5.22
C ILE A 35 9.50 -13.39 -5.52
N ASP A 36 8.18 -13.39 -5.71
CA ASP A 36 7.39 -14.60 -5.98
C ASP A 36 7.83 -15.33 -7.26
N GLN A 37 8.30 -14.59 -8.27
CA GLN A 37 8.85 -15.12 -9.51
C GLN A 37 10.19 -15.86 -9.29
N HIS A 38 10.84 -15.66 -8.15
CA HIS A 38 12.15 -16.24 -7.82
C HIS A 38 12.11 -17.26 -6.68
N LEU A 39 10.94 -17.76 -6.28
CA LEU A 39 10.80 -18.76 -5.20
C LEU A 39 11.38 -20.16 -5.54
N TYR A 40 11.91 -20.34 -6.75
CA TYR A 40 12.77 -21.49 -7.10
C TYR A 40 14.20 -21.35 -6.54
N LEU A 41 14.55 -20.20 -5.96
CA LEU A 41 15.79 -19.94 -5.22
C LEU A 41 15.50 -19.84 -3.72
N SER A 42 16.50 -20.07 -2.87
CA SER A 42 16.39 -19.76 -1.44
C SER A 42 16.42 -18.24 -1.19
N LYS A 43 16.00 -17.79 0.00
CA LYS A 43 16.04 -16.36 0.35
C LYS A 43 17.44 -15.76 0.20
N ARG A 44 18.49 -16.47 0.62
CA ARG A 44 19.88 -16.00 0.47
C ARG A 44 20.31 -15.93 -1.01
N GLU A 45 19.87 -16.86 -1.84
CA GLU A 45 20.14 -16.85 -3.28
C GLU A 45 19.42 -15.70 -3.98
N ILE A 46 18.17 -15.39 -3.60
CA ILE A 46 17.44 -14.22 -4.08
C ILE A 46 18.21 -12.94 -3.76
N ILE A 47 18.68 -12.78 -2.51
CA ILE A 47 19.51 -11.63 -2.09
C ILE A 47 20.78 -11.53 -2.94
N LYS A 48 21.50 -12.64 -3.15
CA LYS A 48 22.69 -12.66 -4.01
C LYS A 48 22.38 -12.23 -5.44
N LYS A 49 21.28 -12.70 -6.02
CA LYS A 49 20.84 -12.32 -7.37
C LYS A 49 20.52 -10.82 -7.45
N ILE A 50 19.82 -10.28 -6.47
CA ILE A 50 19.51 -8.84 -6.39
C ILE A 50 20.81 -8.02 -6.29
N ASN A 51 21.76 -8.42 -5.43
CA ASN A 51 23.05 -7.72 -5.31
C ASN A 51 23.91 -7.81 -6.56
N GLN A 52 23.83 -8.92 -7.30
CA GLN A 52 24.47 -9.03 -8.62
C GLN A 52 23.88 -8.02 -9.61
N ILE A 53 22.55 -7.91 -9.70
CA ILE A 53 21.87 -6.91 -10.54
C ILE A 53 22.29 -5.50 -10.12
N ILE A 54 22.29 -5.20 -8.82
CA ILE A 54 22.71 -3.89 -8.29
C ILE A 54 24.13 -3.52 -8.76
N LYS A 55 25.06 -4.47 -8.69
CA LYS A 55 26.44 -4.29 -9.11
C LYS A 55 26.57 -4.11 -10.62
N GLU A 56 25.92 -4.97 -11.41
CA GLU A 56 26.00 -4.94 -12.88
C GLU A 56 25.38 -3.66 -13.46
N GLU A 57 24.29 -3.20 -12.86
CA GLU A 57 23.52 -2.05 -13.34
C GLU A 57 23.92 -0.73 -12.66
N ASN A 58 24.87 -0.76 -11.72
CA ASN A 58 25.34 0.37 -10.91
C ASN A 58 24.19 1.11 -10.21
N ILE A 59 23.38 0.36 -9.46
CA ILE A 59 22.18 0.87 -8.77
C ILE A 59 22.55 1.37 -7.37
N ASP A 60 22.21 2.62 -7.08
CA ASP A 60 22.55 3.26 -5.81
C ASP A 60 21.41 3.20 -4.78
N ILE A 61 20.16 3.17 -5.27
CA ILE A 61 18.94 3.29 -4.47
C ILE A 61 18.04 2.07 -4.67
N SER A 62 17.52 1.56 -3.56
CA SER A 62 16.54 0.46 -3.54
C SER A 62 15.27 0.85 -2.81
N PHE A 63 14.13 0.45 -3.37
CA PHE A 63 12.81 0.54 -2.77
C PHE A 63 12.33 -0.84 -2.35
N PHE A 64 11.74 -0.94 -1.16
CA PHE A 64 11.19 -2.18 -0.64
C PHE A 64 9.72 -1.98 -0.29
N GLN A 65 8.84 -2.86 -0.76
CA GLN A 65 7.45 -2.82 -0.33
C GLN A 65 7.25 -3.55 1.01
N GLY A 66 6.55 -2.91 1.95
CA GLY A 66 6.21 -3.46 3.27
C GLY A 66 4.74 -3.83 3.48
N ASP A 67 3.91 -3.84 2.44
CA ASP A 67 2.51 -4.21 2.59
C ASP A 67 2.36 -5.71 2.78
N TYR A 68 1.81 -6.10 3.94
CA TYR A 68 1.64 -7.47 4.39
C TYR A 68 2.97 -8.24 4.53
N LEU A 69 2.95 -9.34 5.30
CA LEU A 69 4.16 -10.16 5.46
C LEU A 69 4.59 -10.79 4.13
N SER A 70 5.87 -10.65 3.80
CA SER A 70 6.54 -11.24 2.63
C SER A 70 7.87 -11.90 3.05
N LEU A 71 8.81 -12.11 2.12
CA LEU A 71 10.20 -12.47 2.46
C LEU A 71 11.07 -11.25 2.83
N ILE A 72 10.55 -10.03 2.58
CA ILE A 72 11.18 -8.75 2.85
C ILE A 72 11.04 -8.44 4.35
N ASP A 73 11.98 -8.94 5.13
CA ASP A 73 12.16 -8.59 6.54
C ASP A 73 13.42 -7.74 6.74
N TYR A 74 13.70 -7.36 7.99
CA TYR A 74 14.91 -6.63 8.37
C TYR A 74 16.19 -7.26 7.80
N ASN A 75 16.35 -8.59 7.93
CA ASN A 75 17.56 -9.28 7.48
C ASN A 75 17.66 -9.29 5.94
N PHE A 76 16.54 -9.40 5.24
CA PHE A 76 16.52 -9.33 3.78
C PHE A 76 17.07 -7.99 3.30
N ILE A 77 16.50 -6.90 3.81
CA ILE A 77 16.86 -5.53 3.43
C ILE A 77 18.30 -5.20 3.85
N TYR A 78 18.68 -5.55 5.08
CA TYR A 78 20.04 -5.31 5.61
C TYR A 78 21.13 -5.91 4.71
N ASN A 79 20.87 -7.03 4.05
CA ASN A 79 21.83 -7.70 3.17
C ASN A 79 21.78 -7.21 1.70
N ILE A 80 20.91 -6.25 1.36
CA ILE A 80 20.93 -5.60 0.04
C ILE A 80 22.01 -4.52 -0.02
N GLN A 81 22.81 -4.53 -1.10
CA GLN A 81 24.04 -3.74 -1.23
C GLN A 81 23.84 -2.43 -2.01
N THR A 82 22.78 -1.70 -1.70
CA THR A 82 22.57 -0.31 -2.14
C THR A 82 22.99 0.67 -1.05
N ASN A 83 23.42 1.87 -1.46
CA ASN A 83 23.77 2.95 -0.54
C ASN A 83 22.54 3.55 0.14
N LYS A 84 21.41 3.64 -0.58
CA LYS A 84 20.14 4.13 -0.03
C LYS A 84 19.02 3.09 -0.09
N LYS A 85 18.34 2.90 1.03
CA LYS A 85 17.22 1.96 1.20
C LYS A 85 15.98 2.72 1.66
N ILE A 86 14.94 2.74 0.81
CA ILE A 86 13.68 3.43 1.10
C ILE A 86 12.58 2.39 1.29
N PHE A 87 11.88 2.46 2.42
CA PHE A 87 10.74 1.59 2.69
C PHE A 87 9.45 2.21 2.16
N TYR A 88 8.80 1.57 1.20
CA TYR A 88 7.58 2.06 0.55
C TYR A 88 6.35 1.32 1.08
N LEU A 89 5.41 2.05 1.66
CA LEU A 89 4.27 1.50 2.39
C LEU A 89 2.95 2.12 1.93
N THR A 90 1.94 1.30 1.63
CA THR A 90 0.61 1.79 1.27
C THR A 90 -0.43 1.52 2.36
N ASP A 91 -0.44 0.29 2.90
CA ASP A 91 -1.39 -0.16 3.93
C ASP A 91 -0.75 -0.14 5.33
N ASP A 92 0.13 0.83 5.62
CA ASP A 92 0.94 0.78 6.84
C ASP A 92 0.12 0.82 8.14
N PHE A 93 -1.04 1.46 8.12
CA PHE A 93 -1.95 1.47 9.28
C PHE A 93 -2.32 0.06 9.77
N ASP A 94 -2.29 -0.95 8.89
CA ASP A 94 -2.57 -2.35 9.21
C ASP A 94 -1.33 -3.13 9.66
N MET A 95 -0.13 -2.67 9.30
CA MET A 95 1.14 -3.41 9.45
C MET A 95 2.19 -2.65 10.26
N HIS A 96 1.83 -1.49 10.82
CA HIS A 96 2.77 -0.52 11.39
C HIS A 96 3.74 -1.12 12.41
N GLU A 97 3.25 -1.96 13.34
CA GLU A 97 4.12 -2.57 14.36
C GLU A 97 5.17 -3.51 13.75
N VAL A 98 4.80 -4.27 12.72
CA VAL A 98 5.75 -5.10 11.97
C VAL A 98 6.72 -4.22 11.20
N ASN A 99 6.18 -3.21 10.50
CA ASN A 99 6.93 -2.36 9.61
C ASN A 99 7.91 -1.46 10.35
N ALA A 100 7.61 -1.03 11.58
CA ALA A 100 8.54 -0.31 12.44
C ALA A 100 9.82 -1.10 12.74
N HIS A 101 9.75 -2.43 12.82
CA HIS A 101 10.95 -3.26 12.97
C HIS A 101 11.68 -3.48 11.64
N THR A 102 10.95 -3.69 10.54
CA THR A 102 11.56 -3.84 9.21
C THR A 102 12.27 -2.55 8.78
N ALA A 103 11.66 -1.39 9.04
CA ALA A 103 12.16 -0.08 8.66
C ALA A 103 13.50 0.29 9.30
N LEU A 104 13.91 -0.36 10.39
CA LEU A 104 15.22 -0.16 11.03
C LEU A 104 16.39 -0.56 10.12
N SER A 105 16.13 -1.37 9.09
CA SER A 105 17.11 -1.72 8.05
C SER A 105 17.13 -0.77 6.85
N CYS A 106 16.26 0.25 6.86
CA CYS A 106 16.16 1.27 5.82
C CYS A 106 16.71 2.61 6.32
N ASP A 107 17.02 3.49 5.38
CA ASP A 107 17.42 4.87 5.66
C ASP A 107 16.23 5.78 5.89
N SER A 108 15.14 5.56 5.15
CA SER A 108 13.93 6.39 5.22
C SER A 108 12.69 5.60 4.84
N ILE A 109 11.52 6.16 5.17
CA ILE A 109 10.21 5.56 4.93
C ILE A 109 9.38 6.54 4.10
N VAL A 110 8.67 6.00 3.13
CA VAL A 110 7.63 6.70 2.38
C VAL A 110 6.34 5.92 2.56
N THR A 111 5.32 6.55 3.15
CA THR A 111 4.07 5.88 3.54
C THR A 111 2.83 6.61 3.03
N CYS A 112 1.81 5.85 2.65
CA CYS A 112 0.50 6.38 2.27
C CYS A 112 -0.45 6.60 3.46
N CYS A 113 0.06 6.48 4.69
CA CYS A 113 -0.71 6.74 5.90
C CYS A 113 -0.09 7.91 6.69
N PRO A 114 -0.75 9.08 6.74
CA PRO A 114 -0.20 10.25 7.45
C PRO A 114 -0.11 10.01 8.96
N ILE A 115 -1.01 9.21 9.53
CA ILE A 115 -0.95 8.82 10.94
C ILE A 115 0.28 7.94 11.22
N SER A 116 0.69 7.11 10.26
CA SER A 116 1.89 6.29 10.43
C SER A 116 3.16 7.15 10.43
N VAL A 117 3.18 8.28 9.72
CA VAL A 117 4.28 9.25 9.81
C VAL A 117 4.48 9.73 11.24
N LEU A 118 3.41 10.16 11.92
CA LEU A 118 3.47 10.62 13.31
C LEU A 118 3.97 9.50 14.25
N LYS A 119 3.54 8.26 14.03
CA LYS A 119 4.02 7.12 14.83
C LYS A 119 5.49 6.76 14.57
N TYR A 120 5.98 6.95 13.36
CA TYR A 120 7.40 6.80 13.06
C TYR A 120 8.23 7.91 13.71
N GLU A 121 7.70 9.14 13.73
CA GLU A 121 8.32 10.26 14.43
C GLU A 121 8.49 9.99 15.93
N GLU A 122 7.46 9.44 16.60
CA GLU A 122 7.56 8.98 18.00
C GLU A 122 8.70 7.96 18.23
N LYS A 123 9.05 7.19 17.19
CA LYS A 123 10.13 6.18 17.20
C LYS A 123 11.45 6.72 16.65
N GLN A 124 11.55 8.02 16.34
CA GLN A 124 12.71 8.68 15.72
C GLN A 124 13.09 8.06 14.36
N LEU A 125 12.09 7.57 13.62
CA LEU A 125 12.26 7.05 12.26
C LEU A 125 11.81 8.10 11.26
N ASN A 126 12.63 8.33 10.23
CA ASN A 126 12.30 9.30 9.19
C ASN A 126 11.24 8.72 8.25
N ALA A 127 10.03 9.28 8.33
CA ALA A 127 8.94 8.93 7.46
C ALA A 127 8.35 10.16 6.77
N GLN A 128 8.02 10.00 5.49
CA GLN A 128 7.32 11.02 4.72
C GLN A 128 5.99 10.47 4.20
N PHE A 129 4.96 11.31 4.22
CA PHE A 129 3.66 10.98 3.67
C PHE A 129 3.68 11.19 2.16
N ILE A 130 3.02 10.30 1.41
CA ILE A 130 2.65 10.48 -0.01
C ILE A 130 1.24 9.93 -0.24
N PHE A 131 0.62 10.28 -1.36
CA PHE A 131 -0.51 9.51 -1.86
C PHE A 131 -0.08 8.42 -2.84
N HIS A 132 -0.83 7.32 -2.88
CA HIS A 132 -0.55 6.24 -3.83
C HIS A 132 -1.08 6.59 -5.21
N GLU A 133 -2.39 6.84 -5.33
CA GLU A 133 -3.08 7.16 -6.59
C GLU A 133 -3.15 8.68 -6.85
N SER A 134 -2.00 9.31 -7.12
CA SER A 134 -1.87 10.78 -7.27
C SER A 134 -1.21 11.22 -8.58
N ASP A 135 -1.26 10.39 -9.63
CA ASP A 135 -0.72 10.75 -10.94
C ASP A 135 -1.68 11.65 -11.74
N SER A 136 -1.32 12.93 -11.81
CA SER A 136 -1.97 13.99 -12.59
C SER A 136 -1.99 13.74 -14.10
N LYS A 137 -1.23 12.77 -14.62
CA LYS A 137 -1.33 12.35 -16.04
C LYS A 137 -2.50 11.40 -16.28
N VAL A 138 -2.85 10.60 -15.28
CA VAL A 138 -3.93 9.60 -15.34
C VAL A 138 -5.26 10.23 -14.97
N PHE A 139 -5.29 10.91 -13.81
CA PHE A 139 -6.48 11.61 -13.31
C PHE A 139 -6.23 13.10 -13.35
N LYS A 140 -7.08 13.80 -14.09
CA LYS A 140 -6.93 15.24 -14.35
C LYS A 140 -8.28 15.85 -14.67
N ASN A 141 -8.40 17.13 -14.36
CA ASN A 141 -9.53 17.93 -14.77
C ASN A 141 -9.59 18.03 -16.31
N LEU A 142 -10.71 17.61 -16.89
CA LEU A 142 -10.99 17.59 -18.32
C LEU A 142 -11.79 18.84 -18.76
N ASN A 143 -12.18 19.71 -17.83
CA ASN A 143 -13.00 20.91 -18.07
C ASN A 143 -14.30 20.61 -18.84
N ILE A 144 -14.97 19.51 -18.49
CA ILE A 144 -16.24 19.09 -19.12
C ILE A 144 -17.44 19.44 -18.24
N LYS A 145 -18.61 19.50 -18.88
CA LYS A 145 -19.87 19.76 -18.18
C LYS A 145 -20.16 18.66 -17.15
N LYS A 146 -20.48 19.08 -15.92
CA LYS A 146 -20.89 18.20 -14.83
C LYS A 146 -22.40 17.98 -14.87
N ASP A 147 -22.83 16.76 -15.20
CA ASP A 147 -24.22 16.36 -15.31
C ASP A 147 -24.64 15.28 -14.31
N ILE A 148 -23.69 14.72 -13.56
CA ILE A 148 -23.92 13.83 -12.42
C ILE A 148 -23.81 14.67 -11.14
N ASP A 149 -24.83 14.65 -10.29
CA ASP A 149 -24.76 15.37 -9.02
C ASP A 149 -23.80 14.66 -8.06
N VAL A 150 -23.92 13.33 -7.95
CA VAL A 150 -23.13 12.53 -7.02
C VAL A 150 -22.64 11.24 -7.69
N LEU A 151 -21.34 10.96 -7.52
CA LEU A 151 -20.72 9.71 -7.94
C LEU A 151 -20.17 8.93 -6.75
N PHE A 152 -20.44 7.62 -6.75
CA PHE A 152 -19.64 6.66 -5.98
C PHE A 152 -18.96 5.68 -6.94
N PHE A 153 -17.67 5.40 -6.71
CA PHE A 153 -16.95 4.38 -7.49
C PHE A 153 -16.19 3.39 -6.62
N GLY A 154 -16.13 2.13 -7.05
CA GLY A 154 -15.42 1.03 -6.40
C GLY A 154 -16.35 -0.05 -5.82
N SER A 155 -15.79 -1.05 -5.15
CA SER A 155 -16.55 -2.21 -4.68
C SER A 155 -17.57 -1.86 -3.59
N LEU A 156 -18.80 -2.35 -3.73
CA LEU A 156 -19.80 -2.30 -2.67
C LEU A 156 -19.44 -3.30 -1.57
N LYS A 157 -19.42 -2.83 -0.32
CA LYS A 157 -19.35 -3.67 0.87
C LYS A 157 -20.70 -3.63 1.57
N ALA A 158 -21.08 -4.71 2.27
CA ALA A 158 -22.35 -4.79 2.98
C ALA A 158 -22.63 -3.58 3.90
N THR A 159 -21.59 -3.05 4.56
CA THR A 159 -21.69 -1.88 5.45
C THR A 159 -22.07 -0.57 4.75
N ARG A 160 -22.00 -0.52 3.41
CA ARG A 160 -22.28 0.68 2.59
C ARG A 160 -23.73 0.75 2.11
N ALA A 161 -24.48 -0.35 2.17
CA ALA A 161 -25.83 -0.43 1.61
C ALA A 161 -26.77 0.67 2.16
N LYS A 162 -26.71 0.95 3.47
CA LYS A 162 -27.52 2.01 4.11
C LYS A 162 -27.28 3.41 3.53
N TYR A 163 -26.05 3.73 3.14
CA TYR A 163 -25.72 5.04 2.55
C TYR A 163 -26.22 5.12 1.11
N ILE A 164 -26.03 4.03 0.36
CA ILE A 164 -26.44 3.95 -1.06
C ILE A 164 -27.97 3.99 -1.18
N ASN A 165 -28.70 3.26 -0.32
CA ASN A 165 -30.17 3.30 -0.31
C ASN A 165 -30.68 4.72 -0.06
N LYS A 166 -30.11 5.43 0.92
CA LYS A 166 -30.48 6.82 1.21
C LYS A 166 -30.25 7.77 0.02
N LEU A 167 -29.21 7.54 -0.79
CA LEU A 167 -28.98 8.29 -2.04
C LEU A 167 -30.01 7.94 -3.11
N ASN A 168 -30.32 6.66 -3.29
CA ASN A 168 -31.32 6.20 -4.26
C ASN A 168 -32.73 6.71 -3.94
N ASP A 169 -33.06 6.83 -2.66
CA ASP A 169 -34.36 7.32 -2.18
C ASP A 169 -34.49 8.85 -2.27
N SER A 170 -33.40 9.56 -2.62
CA SER A 170 -33.35 11.01 -2.73
C SER A 170 -33.63 11.50 -4.16
N LYS A 171 -33.87 12.80 -4.35
CA LYS A 171 -34.03 13.43 -5.67
C LYS A 171 -32.70 13.76 -6.38
N ILE A 172 -31.58 13.28 -5.85
CA ILE A 172 -30.23 13.58 -6.34
C ILE A 172 -29.91 12.70 -7.55
N ASN A 173 -29.33 13.27 -8.61
CA ASN A 173 -28.83 12.47 -9.73
C ASN A 173 -27.56 11.69 -9.32
N PHE A 174 -27.78 10.51 -8.75
CA PHE A 174 -26.74 9.64 -8.22
C PHE A 174 -26.30 8.58 -9.25
N LYS A 175 -24.99 8.47 -9.47
CA LYS A 175 -24.37 7.41 -10.27
C LYS A 175 -23.43 6.56 -9.45
N MET A 176 -23.49 5.25 -9.67
CA MET A 176 -22.56 4.28 -9.12
C MET A 176 -21.75 3.62 -10.23
N VAL A 177 -20.43 3.50 -10.03
CA VAL A 177 -19.50 2.81 -10.94
C VAL A 177 -18.77 1.71 -10.18
N GLY A 178 -19.11 0.45 -10.49
CA GLY A 178 -18.42 -0.71 -9.94
C GLY A 178 -17.00 -0.88 -10.50
N PRO A 179 -16.20 -1.83 -9.96
CA PRO A 179 -14.89 -2.17 -10.55
C PRO A 179 -15.02 -2.83 -11.93
N ILE A 180 -16.18 -3.41 -12.22
CA ILE A 180 -16.51 -4.10 -13.47
C ILE A 180 -17.63 -3.29 -14.14
N ASN A 181 -17.49 -3.03 -15.43
CA ASN A 181 -18.49 -2.35 -16.26
C ASN A 181 -19.61 -3.31 -16.68
N GLU A 182 -20.63 -2.78 -17.36
CA GLU A 182 -21.81 -3.55 -17.81
C GLU A 182 -21.44 -4.70 -18.75
N ASN A 183 -20.31 -4.59 -19.47
CA ASN A 183 -19.79 -5.60 -20.38
C ASN A 183 -18.92 -6.66 -19.69
N GLY A 184 -18.80 -6.63 -18.35
CA GLY A 184 -17.98 -7.58 -17.59
C GLY A 184 -16.48 -7.27 -17.58
N ALA A 185 -16.03 -6.15 -18.15
CA ALA A 185 -14.63 -5.73 -18.17
C ALA A 185 -14.29 -4.78 -17.01
N LEU A 186 -13.02 -4.73 -16.60
CA LEU A 186 -12.57 -3.77 -15.59
C LEU A 186 -12.73 -2.34 -16.12
N VAL A 187 -13.28 -1.45 -15.30
CA VAL A 187 -13.37 -0.03 -15.64
C VAL A 187 -11.95 0.53 -15.78
N SER A 188 -11.64 1.08 -16.94
CA SER A 188 -10.33 1.68 -17.20
C SER A 188 -10.15 2.99 -16.43
N ASN A 189 -8.90 3.38 -16.18
CA ASN A 189 -8.61 4.67 -15.56
C ASN A 189 -9.13 5.85 -16.40
N GLN A 190 -9.16 5.73 -17.73
CA GLN A 190 -9.69 6.75 -18.63
C GLN A 190 -11.21 6.92 -18.48
N GLU A 191 -11.95 5.80 -18.48
CA GLU A 191 -13.40 5.82 -18.25
C GLU A 191 -13.73 6.36 -16.86
N LEU A 192 -12.98 5.93 -15.83
CA LEU A 192 -13.17 6.42 -14.47
C LEU A 192 -12.88 7.92 -14.37
N ASN A 193 -11.79 8.40 -14.98
CA ASN A 193 -11.46 9.83 -15.05
C ASN A 193 -12.63 10.63 -15.68
N HIS A 194 -13.22 10.11 -16.76
CA HIS A 194 -14.37 10.74 -17.41
C HIS A 194 -15.62 10.79 -16.52
N PHE A 195 -15.98 9.70 -15.83
CA PHE A 195 -17.11 9.71 -14.90
C PHE A 195 -16.92 10.70 -13.75
N ILE A 196 -15.72 10.76 -13.18
CA ILE A 196 -15.41 11.68 -12.10
C ILE A 196 -15.54 13.12 -12.56
N ASN A 197 -15.01 13.45 -13.74
CA ASN A 197 -15.08 14.79 -14.31
C ASN A 197 -16.50 15.25 -14.63
N ARG A 198 -17.41 14.34 -15.01
CA ARG A 198 -18.85 14.59 -15.16
C ARG A 198 -19.60 14.78 -13.84
N SER A 199 -18.96 14.55 -12.71
CA SER A 199 -19.60 14.58 -11.39
C SER A 199 -19.32 15.88 -10.65
N LYS A 200 -20.33 16.41 -9.96
CA LYS A 200 -20.17 17.54 -9.04
C LYS A 200 -19.51 17.09 -7.75
N ILE A 201 -20.04 16.03 -7.14
CA ILE A 201 -19.57 15.46 -5.88
C ILE A 201 -19.15 14.00 -6.08
N VAL A 202 -18.04 13.62 -5.48
CA VAL A 202 -17.63 12.21 -5.29
C VAL A 202 -17.78 11.84 -3.82
N ILE A 203 -18.45 10.74 -3.52
CA ILE A 203 -18.58 10.24 -2.14
C ILE A 203 -17.45 9.26 -1.82
N ASN A 204 -16.82 9.46 -0.67
CA ASN A 204 -15.83 8.54 -0.12
C ASN A 204 -16.32 7.87 1.17
N PHE A 205 -16.10 6.55 1.27
CA PHE A 205 -16.29 5.79 2.50
C PHE A 205 -14.94 5.31 3.02
N SER A 206 -14.51 5.89 4.13
CA SER A 206 -13.22 5.67 4.79
C SER A 206 -13.16 4.33 5.53
N SER A 207 -14.31 3.80 5.94
CA SER A 207 -14.38 2.58 6.76
C SER A 207 -13.66 1.38 6.14
N THR A 208 -12.67 0.83 6.86
CA THR A 208 -11.93 -0.40 6.50
C THR A 208 -12.56 -1.67 7.07
N GLY A 209 -13.47 -1.53 8.05
CA GLY A 209 -14.16 -2.60 8.78
C GLY A 209 -13.33 -3.22 9.91
N ASN A 210 -13.99 -3.78 10.92
CA ASN A 210 -13.34 -4.45 12.06
C ASN A 210 -12.57 -5.67 11.56
N LYS A 211 -11.24 -5.58 11.52
CA LYS A 211 -10.37 -6.74 11.30
C LYS A 211 -9.40 -6.86 12.47
N ASN A 212 -9.66 -7.82 13.35
CA ASN A 212 -8.63 -8.31 14.28
C ASN A 212 -7.59 -9.05 13.45
N LYS A 213 -6.55 -8.36 12.99
CA LYS A 213 -5.48 -8.99 12.21
C LYS A 213 -4.44 -9.60 13.17
N PHE A 214 -3.98 -10.79 12.83
CA PHE A 214 -3.11 -11.64 13.67
C PHE A 214 -1.74 -11.01 14.04
N TYR A 215 -1.28 -9.98 13.33
CA TYR A 215 0.10 -9.48 13.41
C TYR A 215 0.27 -8.21 14.26
N SER A 216 -0.78 -7.75 14.92
CA SER A 216 -0.78 -6.55 15.76
C SER A 216 -1.27 -6.93 17.15
N HIS A 217 -0.35 -7.05 18.10
CA HIS A 217 -0.68 -7.40 19.49
C HIS A 217 -1.57 -6.34 20.18
N GLN A 218 -1.71 -5.15 19.58
CA GLN A 218 -2.60 -4.07 19.97
C GLN A 218 -3.09 -3.33 18.71
N THR A 219 -4.03 -3.89 17.94
CA THR A 219 -4.76 -3.03 16.98
C THR A 219 -5.69 -2.12 17.79
N TYR A 220 -5.39 -0.83 17.80
CA TYR A 220 -6.46 0.15 17.95
C TYR A 220 -7.52 -0.15 16.88
N PRO A 221 -8.82 0.04 17.15
CA PRO A 221 -9.86 -0.19 16.14
C PRO A 221 -9.69 0.79 14.97
N PHE A 222 -8.90 0.39 13.97
CA PHE A 222 -8.38 1.22 12.88
C PHE A 222 -9.39 1.44 11.73
N ASN A 223 -10.68 1.30 12.02
CA ASN A 223 -11.71 1.30 10.99
C ASN A 223 -11.75 2.61 10.18
N TYR A 224 -11.24 3.72 10.71
CA TYR A 224 -11.38 5.06 10.12
C TYR A 224 -10.05 5.77 9.87
N LEU A 225 -8.89 5.09 9.90
CA LEU A 225 -7.59 5.79 9.85
C LEU A 225 -7.06 6.08 8.44
N TYR A 226 -7.66 5.53 7.39
CA TYR A 226 -7.06 5.58 6.05
C TYR A 226 -7.80 6.58 5.14
N PRO A 227 -7.11 7.58 4.56
CA PRO A 227 -7.74 8.65 3.79
C PRO A 227 -8.33 8.20 2.44
N LYS A 228 -8.01 6.97 1.97
CA LYS A 228 -8.42 6.38 0.67
C LYS A 228 -7.97 7.20 -0.55
N GLY A 229 -7.43 6.52 -1.57
CA GLY A 229 -7.03 7.16 -2.83
C GLY A 229 -8.15 7.94 -3.53
N ARG A 230 -9.42 7.54 -3.33
CA ARG A 230 -10.59 8.20 -3.92
C ARG A 230 -10.65 9.70 -3.65
N VAL A 231 -10.26 10.14 -2.44
CA VAL A 231 -10.27 11.56 -2.09
C VAL A 231 -9.35 12.33 -3.03
N MET A 232 -8.12 11.85 -3.22
CA MET A 232 -7.17 12.48 -4.13
C MET A 232 -7.60 12.45 -5.59
N ILE A 233 -8.06 11.29 -6.06
CA ILE A 233 -8.50 11.13 -7.44
C ILE A 233 -9.63 12.12 -7.77
N ALA A 234 -10.58 12.33 -6.85
CA ALA A 234 -11.67 13.29 -7.04
C ALA A 234 -11.15 14.73 -7.19
N GLY A 235 -10.24 15.15 -6.31
CA GLY A 235 -9.68 16.49 -6.33
C GLY A 235 -8.82 16.75 -7.57
N LEU A 236 -8.01 15.79 -8.01
CA LEU A 236 -7.22 15.91 -9.25
C LEU A 236 -8.10 16.08 -10.50
N CYS A 237 -9.32 15.55 -10.48
CA CYS A 237 -10.32 15.65 -11.54
C CYS A 237 -11.23 16.88 -11.44
N GLY A 238 -11.01 17.79 -10.48
CA GLY A 238 -11.85 18.97 -10.29
C GLY A 238 -13.27 18.64 -9.84
N SER A 239 -13.44 17.61 -9.00
CA SER A 239 -14.73 17.25 -8.40
C SER A 239 -14.61 17.25 -6.88
N LEU A 240 -15.57 17.88 -6.19
CA LEU A 240 -15.56 17.95 -4.73
C LEU A 240 -15.71 16.55 -4.15
N CYS A 241 -14.84 16.16 -3.22
CA CYS A 241 -15.05 14.94 -2.44
C CYS A 241 -15.86 15.27 -1.18
N ILE A 242 -16.84 14.44 -0.85
CA ILE A 242 -17.48 14.43 0.47
C ILE A 242 -17.19 13.07 1.09
N SER A 243 -16.58 13.04 2.28
CA SER A 243 -16.02 11.81 2.84
C SER A 243 -16.66 11.39 4.16
N GLU A 244 -16.79 10.09 4.39
CA GLU A 244 -16.96 9.56 5.73
C GLU A 244 -15.76 9.99 6.58
N TYR A 245 -16.03 10.43 7.81
CA TYR A 245 -15.03 10.94 8.72
C TYR A 245 -13.80 10.02 8.86
N ALA A 246 -12.61 10.60 8.76
CA ALA A 246 -11.34 9.91 9.04
C ALA A 246 -10.34 10.89 9.69
N PRO A 247 -9.69 10.54 10.82
CA PRO A 247 -8.73 11.43 11.47
C PRO A 247 -7.57 11.87 10.55
N ALA A 248 -7.18 11.02 9.59
CA ALA A 248 -6.13 11.33 8.62
C ALA A 248 -6.42 12.58 7.78
N HIS A 249 -7.70 12.90 7.51
CA HIS A 249 -8.05 14.07 6.71
C HIS A 249 -7.60 15.38 7.36
N LYS A 250 -7.67 15.49 8.69
CA LYS A 250 -7.23 16.67 9.43
C LYS A 250 -5.72 16.88 9.43
N ILE A 251 -4.96 15.84 9.11
CA ILE A 251 -3.49 15.92 8.99
C ILE A 251 -3.10 16.38 7.58
N ILE A 252 -3.90 15.99 6.57
CA ILE A 252 -3.59 16.24 5.16
C ILE A 252 -4.15 17.59 4.70
N PHE A 253 -5.43 17.85 4.98
CA PHE A 253 -6.16 18.96 4.40
C PHE A 253 -6.30 20.10 5.39
N SER A 254 -6.30 21.33 4.86
CA SER A 254 -6.61 22.50 5.68
C SER A 254 -8.08 22.47 6.15
N LYS A 255 -8.37 23.24 7.19
CA LYS A 255 -9.70 23.30 7.80
C LYS A 255 -10.75 23.66 6.74
N ASP A 256 -11.88 22.97 6.77
CA ASP A 256 -13.04 23.18 5.89
C ASP A 256 -12.80 22.88 4.39
N THR A 257 -11.67 22.26 4.02
CA THR A 257 -11.39 21.87 2.63
C THR A 257 -12.10 20.60 2.20
N LEU A 258 -12.12 19.57 3.05
CA LEU A 258 -12.78 18.29 2.77
C LEU A 258 -14.03 18.15 3.66
N PRO A 259 -15.25 18.32 3.14
CA PRO A 259 -16.45 18.09 3.92
C PRO A 259 -16.57 16.63 4.36
N GLU A 260 -16.80 16.42 5.66
CA GLU A 260 -16.94 15.09 6.25
C GLU A 260 -18.36 14.82 6.77
N PHE A 261 -18.82 13.57 6.69
CA PHE A 261 -20.06 13.09 7.30
C PHE A 261 -19.82 11.91 8.26
N LYS A 262 -20.75 11.69 9.20
CA LYS A 262 -20.66 10.62 10.21
C LYS A 262 -21.68 9.51 10.04
N ASN A 263 -22.79 9.78 9.36
CA ASN A 263 -23.89 8.83 9.17
C ASN A 263 -24.66 9.14 7.86
N PRO A 264 -25.59 8.27 7.42
CA PRO A 264 -26.30 8.46 6.16
C PRO A 264 -27.16 9.73 6.08
N ASP A 265 -27.78 10.17 7.18
CA ASP A 265 -28.62 11.37 7.17
C ASP A 265 -27.76 12.63 7.03
N ASP A 266 -26.70 12.73 7.85
CA ASP A 266 -25.69 13.80 7.78
C ASP A 266 -25.03 13.87 6.39
N MET A 267 -24.80 12.73 5.74
CA MET A 267 -24.30 12.66 4.37
C MET A 267 -25.26 13.33 3.39
N ILE A 268 -26.55 12.99 3.42
CA ILE A 268 -27.55 13.56 2.52
C ILE A 268 -27.76 15.05 2.79
N ASP A 269 -27.80 15.46 4.05
CA ASP A 269 -27.96 16.86 4.41
C ASP A 269 -26.82 17.71 3.86
N LYS A 270 -25.57 17.25 4.02
CA LYS A 270 -24.38 17.94 3.47
C LYS A 270 -24.40 18.02 1.95
N ILE A 271 -24.67 16.90 1.27
CA ILE A 271 -24.76 16.87 -0.19
C ILE A 271 -25.86 17.84 -0.66
N THR A 272 -27.05 17.75 -0.07
CA THR A 272 -28.20 18.57 -0.47
C THR A 272 -27.93 20.05 -0.25
N ASN A 273 -27.30 20.42 0.87
CA ASN A 273 -26.99 21.82 1.16
C ASN A 273 -25.95 22.38 0.20
N ILE A 274 -24.89 21.63 -0.11
CA ILE A 274 -23.85 22.04 -1.06
C ILE A 274 -24.42 22.15 -2.48
N LEU A 275 -25.28 21.21 -2.91
CA LEU A 275 -25.87 21.23 -4.25
C LEU A 275 -26.89 22.36 -4.47
N LYS A 276 -27.45 22.95 -3.40
CA LYS A 276 -28.39 24.08 -3.48
C LYS A 276 -27.69 25.40 -3.81
N ASP A 277 -26.42 25.54 -3.46
CA ASP A 277 -25.65 26.77 -3.63
C ASP A 277 -24.47 26.51 -4.60
N ASN A 278 -24.66 26.93 -5.86
CA ASN A 278 -23.66 26.73 -6.90
C ASN A 278 -22.35 27.48 -6.62
N ASP A 279 -22.41 28.65 -5.97
CA ASP A 279 -21.23 29.44 -5.66
C ASP A 279 -20.44 28.78 -4.53
N GLN A 280 -21.14 28.27 -3.50
CA GLN A 280 -20.52 27.48 -2.44
C GLN A 280 -19.87 26.20 -2.99
N LEU A 281 -20.57 25.45 -3.85
CA LEU A 281 -20.03 24.24 -4.48
C LEU A 281 -18.77 24.55 -5.30
N LYS A 282 -18.80 25.60 -6.11
CA LYS A 282 -17.65 26.02 -6.92
C LYS A 282 -16.46 26.39 -6.04
N TYR A 283 -16.67 27.25 -5.05
CA TYR A 283 -15.63 27.67 -4.10
C TYR A 283 -15.00 26.48 -3.37
N GLN A 284 -15.82 25.56 -2.83
CA GLN A 284 -15.31 24.38 -2.14
C GLN A 284 -14.54 23.44 -3.07
N THR A 285 -15.03 23.26 -4.31
CA THR A 285 -14.37 22.42 -5.31
C THR A 285 -12.99 22.98 -5.68
N GLU A 286 -12.89 24.27 -5.96
CA GLU A 286 -11.62 24.93 -6.32
C GLU A 286 -10.61 24.87 -5.17
N LYS A 287 -11.06 25.09 -3.93
CA LYS A 287 -10.21 24.97 -2.74
C LYS A 287 -9.68 23.54 -2.57
N PHE A 288 -10.56 22.55 -2.70
CA PHE A 288 -10.21 21.13 -2.58
C PHE A 288 -9.27 20.67 -3.71
N GLU A 289 -9.58 21.01 -4.96
CA GLU A 289 -8.74 20.72 -6.13
C GLU A 289 -7.33 21.29 -5.93
N LYS A 290 -7.20 22.54 -5.50
CA LYS A 290 -5.90 23.17 -5.28
C LYS A 290 -5.02 22.41 -4.28
N GLU A 291 -5.58 21.97 -3.16
CA GLU A 291 -4.84 21.16 -2.18
C GLU A 291 -4.48 19.77 -2.73
N CYS A 292 -5.39 19.11 -3.47
CA CYS A 292 -5.07 17.85 -4.13
C CYS A 292 -3.99 18.00 -5.22
N GLN A 293 -3.98 19.10 -5.98
CA GLN A 293 -2.94 19.37 -6.97
C GLN A 293 -1.57 19.58 -6.33
N PHE A 294 -1.52 20.19 -5.14
CA PHE A 294 -0.28 20.28 -4.36
C PHE A 294 0.29 18.89 -4.10
N TYR A 295 -0.53 17.94 -3.66
CA TYR A 295 -0.14 16.55 -3.35
C TYR A 295 0.00 15.62 -4.57
N SER A 296 -0.11 16.13 -5.81
CA SER A 296 0.08 15.33 -7.02
C SER A 296 1.52 14.83 -7.15
N ASP A 297 1.73 13.77 -7.91
CA ASP A 297 3.05 13.17 -8.09
C ASP A 297 4.04 14.12 -8.78
N ASP A 298 3.56 14.97 -9.68
CA ASP A 298 4.42 15.93 -10.38
C ASP A 298 4.91 17.06 -9.45
N ASN A 299 4.11 17.44 -8.44
CA ASN A 299 4.40 18.57 -7.55
C ASN A 299 5.04 18.16 -6.23
N TYR A 300 4.61 17.04 -5.65
CA TYR A 300 4.92 16.66 -4.27
C TYR A 300 5.94 15.53 -4.18
N PHE A 301 5.78 14.48 -4.99
CA PHE A 301 6.55 13.25 -4.83
C PHE A 301 8.05 13.48 -4.97
N LYS A 302 8.47 14.31 -5.94
CA LYS A 302 9.88 14.61 -6.16
C LYS A 302 10.55 15.24 -4.93
N GLN A 303 9.88 16.21 -4.30
CA GLN A 303 10.39 16.91 -3.10
C GLN A 303 10.49 15.96 -1.91
N ILE A 304 9.46 15.14 -1.71
CA ILE A 304 9.43 14.13 -0.64
C ILE A 304 10.54 13.10 -0.82
N LEU A 305 10.77 12.67 -2.06
CA LEU A 305 11.80 11.70 -2.37
C LEU A 305 13.22 12.29 -2.20
N GLU A 306 13.44 13.55 -2.55
CA GLU A 306 14.70 14.25 -2.24
C GLU A 306 14.97 14.29 -0.72
N LYS A 307 13.93 14.58 0.08
CA LYS A 307 14.04 14.52 1.55
C LYS A 307 14.36 13.10 2.05
N ALA A 308 13.65 12.10 1.53
CA ALA A 308 13.87 10.70 1.87
C ALA A 308 15.28 10.20 1.48
N GLU A 309 15.89 10.77 0.44
CA GLU A 309 17.27 10.48 0.00
C GLU A 309 18.32 11.11 0.91
N ASN A 310 18.10 12.33 1.37
CA ASN A 310 19.09 13.09 2.14
C ASN A 310 19.11 12.74 3.63
N GLU A 311 17.98 12.37 4.20
CA GLU A 311 17.86 12.04 5.62
C GLU A 311 17.98 10.52 5.83
N SER A 312 18.73 10.09 6.85
CA SER A 312 18.82 8.68 7.23
C SER A 312 18.59 8.48 8.72
N HIS A 313 17.65 7.58 9.07
CA HIS A 313 17.50 7.06 10.43
C HIS A 313 18.20 5.71 10.62
N PHE A 314 18.92 5.20 9.62
CA PHE A 314 19.46 3.85 9.66
C PHE A 314 20.34 3.64 10.89
N LYS A 315 19.96 2.65 11.70
CA LYS A 315 20.73 2.24 12.87
C LYS A 315 20.76 0.72 12.92
N LYS A 316 21.96 0.16 12.79
CA LYS A 316 22.15 -1.28 12.95
C LYS A 316 21.69 -1.72 14.34
N ILE A 317 20.71 -2.62 14.36
CA ILE A 317 20.22 -3.22 15.60
C ILE A 317 20.85 -4.59 15.84
N THR A 318 20.94 -4.97 17.11
CA THR A 318 21.52 -6.24 17.56
C THR A 318 20.47 -7.29 17.94
N LYS A 319 19.21 -6.87 18.15
CA LYS A 319 18.12 -7.76 18.57
C LYS A 319 16.79 -7.33 17.95
N LEU A 320 16.05 -8.32 17.47
CA LEU A 320 14.66 -8.19 17.03
C LEU A 320 13.73 -8.91 18.01
N PRO A 321 12.47 -8.45 18.17
CA PRO A 321 11.50 -9.16 19.01
C PRO A 321 11.22 -10.57 18.50
N PHE A 322 11.02 -11.51 19.43
CA PHE A 322 10.71 -12.91 19.10
C PHE A 322 9.47 -13.03 18.19
N TRP A 323 8.40 -12.30 18.51
CA TRP A 323 7.14 -12.34 17.75
C TRP A 323 7.34 -11.93 16.28
N TYR A 324 8.19 -10.93 16.03
CA TYR A 324 8.53 -10.44 14.69
C TYR A 324 9.26 -11.54 13.90
N ILE A 325 10.30 -12.11 14.51
CA ILE A 325 11.10 -13.19 13.91
C ILE A 325 10.20 -14.39 13.58
N ARG A 326 9.33 -14.79 14.52
CA ARG A 326 8.37 -15.88 14.32
C ARG A 326 7.39 -15.60 13.19
N ALA A 327 6.82 -14.39 13.12
CA ALA A 327 5.86 -14.01 12.08
C ALA A 327 6.44 -14.15 10.66
N PHE A 328 7.66 -13.64 10.44
CA PHE A 328 8.35 -13.79 9.16
C PHE A 328 8.79 -15.23 8.87
N ASN A 329 9.18 -16.02 9.88
CA ASN A 329 9.49 -17.44 9.69
C ASN A 329 8.26 -18.24 9.25
N LEU A 330 7.11 -18.07 9.92
CA LEU A 330 5.86 -18.73 9.54
C LEU A 330 5.41 -18.31 8.13
N LYS A 331 5.58 -17.02 7.78
CA LYS A 331 5.31 -16.56 6.42
C LYS A 331 6.24 -17.22 5.40
N ASN A 332 7.53 -17.34 5.72
CA ASN A 332 8.54 -17.97 4.88
C ASN A 332 8.18 -19.44 4.60
N ILE A 333 7.88 -20.22 5.64
CA ILE A 333 7.39 -21.61 5.54
C ILE A 333 6.16 -21.68 4.61
N ARG A 334 5.19 -20.79 4.80
CA ARG A 334 3.94 -20.76 4.01
C ARG A 334 4.20 -20.42 2.53
N LEU A 335 5.11 -19.51 2.23
CA LEU A 335 5.42 -19.10 0.86
C LEU A 335 6.08 -20.25 0.09
N TYR A 336 7.17 -20.80 0.61
CA TYR A 336 7.85 -21.92 -0.05
C TYR A 336 7.01 -23.19 -0.08
N GLY A 337 6.23 -23.46 0.98
CA GLY A 337 5.31 -24.60 1.04
C GLY A 337 4.13 -24.57 0.07
N ARG A 338 3.92 -23.45 -0.63
CA ARG A 338 2.94 -23.34 -1.73
C ARG A 338 3.55 -23.61 -3.12
N THR A 339 4.87 -23.57 -3.22
CA THR A 339 5.59 -23.80 -4.46
C THR A 339 5.63 -25.28 -4.82
N LYS A 340 6.13 -25.59 -6.02
CA LYS A 340 6.48 -26.96 -6.43
C LYS A 340 7.97 -27.28 -6.22
N PHE A 341 8.74 -26.33 -5.67
CA PHE A 341 10.21 -26.38 -5.64
C PHE A 341 10.73 -26.95 -4.33
N LEU A 342 10.72 -28.27 -4.20
CA LEU A 342 11.16 -28.98 -2.99
C LEU A 342 12.60 -28.60 -2.58
N LYS A 343 13.53 -28.54 -3.56
CA LYS A 343 14.93 -28.19 -3.32
C LYS A 343 15.06 -26.82 -2.66
N SER A 344 14.34 -25.83 -3.18
CA SER A 344 14.35 -24.45 -2.71
C SER A 344 13.74 -24.34 -1.31
N TYR A 345 12.66 -25.08 -1.04
CA TYR A 345 12.10 -25.19 0.29
C TYR A 345 13.09 -25.76 1.31
N LEU A 346 13.69 -26.93 1.03
CA LEU A 346 14.66 -27.57 1.93
C LEU A 346 15.88 -26.66 2.19
N LYS A 347 16.45 -26.07 1.14
CA LYS A 347 17.58 -25.16 1.24
C LYS A 347 17.23 -23.93 2.07
N ASN A 348 16.09 -23.31 1.81
CA ASN A 348 15.63 -22.14 2.56
C ASN A 348 15.36 -22.48 4.02
N THR A 349 14.75 -23.63 4.33
CA THR A 349 14.55 -24.09 5.72
C THR A 349 15.88 -24.27 6.44
N TYR A 350 16.85 -24.95 5.80
CA TYR A 350 18.19 -25.11 6.36
C TYR A 350 18.87 -23.77 6.64
N GLU A 351 18.85 -22.84 5.67
CA GLU A 351 19.44 -21.51 5.81
C GLU A 351 18.77 -20.69 6.92
N ASN A 352 17.45 -20.74 7.06
CA ASN A 352 16.72 -20.06 8.14
C ASN A 352 17.11 -20.62 9.51
N ILE A 353 17.22 -21.93 9.66
CA ILE A 353 17.64 -22.56 10.93
C ILE A 353 19.05 -22.07 11.28
N LEU A 354 19.98 -22.04 10.32
CA LEU A 354 21.31 -21.49 10.56
C LEU A 354 21.28 -20.02 10.99
N ASP A 355 20.41 -19.20 10.39
CA ASP A 355 20.29 -17.80 10.79
C ASP A 355 19.68 -17.65 12.19
N LEU A 356 18.69 -18.47 12.56
CA LEU A 356 18.12 -18.50 13.91
C LEU A 356 19.15 -18.88 14.98
N LEU A 357 20.08 -19.79 14.66
CA LEU A 357 21.16 -20.20 15.56
C LEU A 357 22.21 -19.11 15.76
N LYS A 358 22.38 -18.17 14.82
CA LYS A 358 23.31 -17.04 14.95
C LYS A 358 22.80 -15.93 15.87
N PHE A 359 21.49 -15.82 16.06
CA PHE A 359 20.91 -14.82 16.96
C PHE A 359 20.93 -15.33 18.40
N ASN A 360 21.51 -14.56 19.33
CA ASN A 360 21.53 -14.86 20.77
C ASN A 360 20.15 -14.65 21.43
N ASN A 361 19.15 -15.42 21.01
CA ASN A 361 17.83 -15.46 21.63
C ASN A 361 17.40 -16.92 21.82
N TYR A 362 17.37 -17.38 23.07
CA TYR A 362 17.02 -18.77 23.42
C TYR A 362 15.63 -19.17 22.90
N LEU A 363 14.70 -18.21 22.76
CA LEU A 363 13.36 -18.47 22.21
C LEU A 363 13.39 -18.89 20.74
N ASN A 364 14.46 -18.64 20.00
CA ASN A 364 14.60 -19.08 18.61
C ASN A 364 14.48 -20.60 18.46
N PHE A 365 14.81 -21.38 19.51
CA PHE A 365 14.61 -22.83 19.51
C PHE A 365 13.14 -23.22 19.28
N LEU A 366 12.18 -22.43 19.76
CA LEU A 366 10.75 -22.67 19.49
C LEU A 366 10.42 -22.57 18.00
N ILE A 367 11.04 -21.62 17.30
CA ILE A 367 10.85 -21.44 15.85
C ILE A 367 11.52 -22.59 15.09
N ILE A 368 12.70 -23.04 15.54
CA ILE A 368 13.37 -24.22 14.95
C ILE A 368 12.48 -25.46 15.12
N PHE A 369 11.87 -25.64 16.29
CA PHE A 369 10.93 -26.72 16.53
C PHE A 369 9.69 -26.65 15.62
N GLU A 370 9.13 -25.46 15.38
CA GLU A 370 8.07 -25.25 14.39
C GLU A 370 8.51 -25.71 12.98
N HIS A 371 9.71 -25.35 12.54
CA HIS A 371 10.25 -25.82 11.25
C HIS A 371 10.31 -27.34 11.19
N ILE A 372 10.81 -28.01 12.25
CA ILE A 372 10.90 -29.49 12.31
C ILE A 372 9.51 -30.14 12.20
N ILE A 373 8.50 -29.60 12.90
CA ILE A 373 7.12 -30.12 12.83
C ILE A 373 6.52 -29.93 11.44
N TYR A 374 6.66 -28.75 10.84
CA TYR A 374 6.04 -28.45 9.55
C TYR A 374 6.77 -29.08 8.36
N LEU A 375 8.05 -29.40 8.51
CA LEU A 375 8.89 -29.97 7.46
C LEU A 375 8.26 -31.20 6.77
N PRO A 376 7.93 -32.31 7.47
CA PRO A 376 7.36 -33.50 6.83
C PRO A 376 6.01 -33.20 6.17
N ILE A 377 5.15 -32.41 6.82
CA ILE A 377 3.81 -32.07 6.31
C ILE A 377 3.93 -31.33 4.97
N ILE A 378 4.84 -30.36 4.88
CA ILE A 378 5.02 -29.54 3.68
C ILE A 378 5.71 -30.32 2.57
N ILE A 379 6.71 -31.16 2.89
CA ILE A 379 7.35 -32.04 1.90
C ILE A 379 6.29 -32.92 1.22
N THR A 380 5.45 -33.61 2.01
CA THR A 380 4.36 -34.44 1.48
C THR A 380 3.42 -33.64 0.59
N LYS A 381 3.03 -32.43 1.03
CA LYS A 381 2.17 -31.54 0.25
C LYS A 381 2.79 -31.12 -1.09
N ILE A 382 4.08 -30.78 -1.11
CA ILE A 382 4.81 -30.39 -2.34
C ILE A 382 4.89 -31.58 -3.30
N LEU A 383 5.23 -32.78 -2.79
CA LEU A 383 5.32 -34.00 -3.60
C LEU A 383 3.96 -34.36 -4.21
N LEU A 384 2.88 -34.34 -3.44
CA LEU A 384 1.52 -34.58 -3.93
C LEU A 384 1.10 -33.57 -5.01
N LYS A 385 1.49 -32.29 -4.87
CA LYS A 385 1.20 -31.27 -5.88
C LYS A 385 1.97 -31.50 -7.17
N LYS A 386 3.22 -31.97 -7.09
CA LYS A 386 4.02 -32.33 -8.26
C LYS A 386 3.38 -33.49 -9.04
N LEU A 387 2.96 -34.54 -8.34
CA LEU A 387 2.29 -35.70 -8.92
C LEU A 387 0.94 -35.36 -9.59
N LYS A 388 0.18 -34.39 -9.07
CA LYS A 388 -1.07 -33.94 -9.70
C LYS A 388 -0.85 -33.16 -11.00
N ILE A 389 0.27 -32.44 -11.12
CA ILE A 389 0.61 -31.67 -12.33
C ILE A 389 1.11 -32.61 -13.44
N GLU A 390 1.79 -33.70 -13.10
CA GLU A 390 2.26 -34.70 -14.09
C GLU A 390 1.14 -35.57 -14.69
N LYS A 391 -0.09 -35.48 -14.15
CA LYS A 391 -1.28 -36.21 -14.62
C LYS A 391 -2.24 -35.38 -15.49
N LEU A 392 -1.97 -34.09 -15.66
CA LEU A 392 -2.70 -33.15 -16.54
C LEU A 392 -1.77 -32.76 -17.69
#